data_AF-A0A1G0AIB3-F1
#
_entry.id   AF-A0A1G0AIB3-F1
#
_cell.length_a   1.000
_cell.length_b   1.000
_cell.length_c   1.000
_cell.angle_alpha   90.00
_cell.angle_beta   90.00
_cell.angle_gamma   90.00
#
_symmetry.space_group_name_H-M   'P 1'
#
loop_
_entity.id
_entity.type
_entity.pdbx_description
1 polymer ?
#
loop_
_entity_poly.entity_id
_entity_poly.type
_entity_poly.pdbx_seq_one_letter_code
_entity_poly.pdbx_strand_id
1 'polypeptide(L)'
;MASRCPECLRELPEDAVWVCPACAYTLRTPAVAKLGIAVMVLGLALVGAYLMGPDQLGLESGWMPTQLAELTVEYFPLLVLGVLLLGMALVAIGAIRVRVERSRARAAA
;
A
#
# COMPACT_ATOMS: atom_id res chain seq x y z
N MET A 1 17.91 -5.72 -18.68
CA MET A 1 17.71 -4.84 -17.51
C MET A 1 18.09 -3.42 -17.93
N ALA A 2 17.30 -2.41 -17.57
CA ALA A 2 17.59 -1.02 -17.96
C ALA A 2 18.87 -0.55 -17.26
N SER A 3 19.98 -0.53 -17.99
CA SER A 3 21.29 -0.11 -17.49
C SER A 3 21.42 1.41 -17.35
N ARG A 4 20.43 2.17 -17.84
CA ARG A 4 20.43 3.63 -17.87
C ARG A 4 19.17 4.20 -17.25
N CYS A 5 19.32 5.34 -16.59
CA CYS A 5 18.22 6.05 -15.97
C CYS A 5 17.30 6.60 -17.08
N PRO A 6 15.97 6.43 -16.99
CA PRO A 6 15.05 6.97 -17.99
C PRO A 6 15.07 8.51 -18.05
N GLU A 7 15.43 9.16 -16.95
CA GLU A 7 15.44 10.62 -16.85
C GLU A 7 16.78 11.22 -17.29
N CYS A 8 17.88 10.81 -16.68
CA CYS A 8 19.19 11.43 -16.90
C CYS A 8 20.11 10.65 -17.85
N LEU A 9 19.66 9.51 -18.37
CA LEU A 9 20.38 8.63 -19.32
C LEU A 9 21.76 8.14 -18.86
N ARG A 10 22.16 8.43 -17.61
CA ARG A 10 23.39 7.95 -16.99
C ARG A 10 23.31 6.45 -16.71
N GLU A 11 24.45 5.77 -16.78
CA GLU A 11 24.56 4.38 -16.35
C GLU A 11 24.22 4.24 -14.86
N LEU A 12 23.37 3.28 -14.53
CA LEU A 12 23.04 2.91 -13.16
C LEU A 12 24.10 1.95 -12.63
N PRO A 13 24.63 2.19 -11.41
CA PRO A 13 25.44 1.19 -10.75
C PRO A 13 24.56 -0.03 -10.37
N GLU A 14 25.15 -1.22 -10.27
CA GLU A 14 24.40 -2.47 -10.06
C GLU A 14 23.60 -2.52 -8.75
N ASP A 15 23.97 -1.68 -7.77
CA ASP A 15 23.32 -1.52 -6.48
C ASP A 15 22.19 -0.48 -6.45
N ALA A 16 21.96 0.26 -7.54
CA ALA A 16 20.88 1.24 -7.64
C ALA A 16 19.51 0.57 -7.86
N VAL A 17 18.91 0.07 -6.78
CA VAL A 17 17.66 -0.71 -6.83
C VAL A 17 16.40 0.18 -6.87
N TRP A 18 16.43 1.36 -6.24
CA TRP A 18 15.21 2.11 -5.90
C TRP A 18 15.23 3.56 -6.40
N VAL A 19 16.38 4.24 -6.36
CA VAL A 19 16.55 5.65 -6.71
C VAL A 19 17.83 5.82 -7.54
N CYS A 20 17.78 6.63 -8.59
CA CYS A 20 18.97 6.98 -9.36
C CYS A 20 19.88 7.90 -8.52
N PRO A 21 21.17 7.55 -8.32
CA PRO A 21 22.08 8.37 -7.52
C PRO A 21 22.37 9.74 -8.15
N ALA A 22 22.31 9.85 -9.48
CA ALA A 22 22.66 11.07 -10.20
C ALA A 22 21.54 12.13 -10.25
N CYS A 23 20.27 11.72 -10.37
CA CYS A 23 19.13 12.65 -10.53
C CYS A 23 18.01 12.45 -9.50
N ALA A 24 18.16 11.54 -8.54
CA ALA A 24 17.16 11.20 -7.53
C ALA A 24 15.81 10.68 -8.07
N TYR A 25 15.76 10.28 -9.35
CA TYR A 25 14.58 9.67 -9.97
C TYR A 25 14.25 8.31 -9.33
N THR A 26 12.97 8.06 -9.03
CA THR A 26 12.50 6.80 -8.45
C THR A 26 12.36 5.73 -9.52
N LEU A 27 13.25 4.74 -9.49
CA LEU A 27 13.30 3.65 -10.47
C LEU A 27 12.28 2.55 -10.15
N ARG A 28 12.05 2.28 -8.85
CA ARG A 28 11.15 1.22 -8.41
C ARG A 28 10.36 1.65 -7.19
N THR A 29 9.07 1.32 -7.16
CA THR A 29 8.24 1.50 -5.97
C THR A 29 8.48 0.37 -4.97
N PRO A 30 8.73 0.69 -3.69
CA PRO A 30 8.96 -0.32 -2.65
C PRO A 30 7.79 -1.29 -2.54
N ALA A 31 8.10 -2.59 -2.41
CA ALA A 31 7.09 -3.64 -2.30
C ALA A 31 6.12 -3.39 -1.13
N VAL A 32 6.64 -2.82 -0.03
CA VAL A 32 5.85 -2.42 1.14
C VAL A 32 4.80 -1.36 0.79
N ALA A 33 5.12 -0.39 -0.07
CA ALA A 33 4.14 0.60 -0.52
C ALA A 33 3.07 -0.02 -1.42
N LYS A 34 3.42 -0.99 -2.28
CA LYS A 34 2.44 -1.73 -3.10
C LYS A 34 1.48 -2.53 -2.24
N LEU A 35 2.00 -3.22 -1.22
CA LEU A 35 1.19 -3.91 -0.21
C LEU A 35 0.27 -2.94 0.52
N GLY A 36 0.78 -1.79 0.95
CA GLY A 36 -0.02 -0.75 1.59
C GLY A 36 -1.19 -0.28 0.73
N ILE A 37 -0.96 -0.04 -0.57
CA ILE A 37 -2.02 0.32 -1.51
C ILE A 37 -3.06 -0.80 -1.65
N ALA A 38 -2.63 -2.06 -1.79
CA ALA A 38 -3.55 -3.20 -1.88
C ALA A 38 -4.43 -3.33 -0.62
N VAL A 39 -3.85 -3.11 0.56
CA VAL A 39 -4.58 -3.10 1.83
C VAL A 39 -5.58 -1.93 1.88
N MET A 40 -5.22 -0.74 1.40
CA MET A 40 -6.17 0.38 1.33
C MET A 40 -7.35 0.11 0.38
N VAL A 41 -7.09 -0.52 -0.77
CA VAL A 41 -8.15 -0.94 -1.72
C VAL A 41 -9.08 -1.95 -1.07
N LEU A 42 -8.54 -2.89 -0.29
CA LEU A 42 -9.37 -3.82 0.49
C LEU A 42 -10.25 -3.08 1.51
N GLY A 43 -9.70 -2.07 2.20
CA GLY A 43 -10.46 -1.19 3.10
C GLY A 43 -11.62 -0.47 2.39
N LEU A 44 -11.40 0.02 1.17
CA LEU A 44 -12.45 0.62 0.34
C LEU A 44 -13.52 -0.39 -0.07
N ALA A 45 -13.13 -1.61 -0.43
CA ALA A 45 -14.08 -2.68 -0.74
C ALA A 45 -14.95 -3.04 0.48
N LEU A 46 -14.36 -3.08 1.68
CA LEU A 46 -15.08 -3.26 2.94
C LEU A 46 -16.10 -2.12 3.17
N VAL A 47 -15.71 -0.86 2.94
CA VAL A 47 -16.66 0.27 3.02
C VAL A 47 -17.81 0.11 2.02
N GLY A 48 -17.51 -0.28 0.78
CA GLY A 48 -18.53 -0.53 -0.24
C GLY A 48 -19.51 -1.63 0.17
N ALA A 49 -19.00 -2.72 0.74
CA ALA A 49 -19.81 -3.80 1.29
C ALA A 49 -20.74 -3.30 2.41
N TYR A 50 -20.22 -2.53 3.36
CA TYR A 50 -21.02 -1.95 4.45
C TYR A 50 -22.16 -1.06 3.94
N LEU A 51 -21.87 -0.22 2.95
CA LEU A 51 -22.86 0.69 2.36
C LEU A 51 -23.94 -0.05 1.54
N MET A 52 -23.63 -1.23 0.99
CA MET A 52 -24.60 -2.09 0.30
C MET A 52 -25.62 -2.74 1.26
N GLY A 53 -25.30 -2.82 2.55
CA GLY A 53 -26.14 -3.45 3.55
C GLY A 53 -26.11 -4.99 3.52
N PRO A 54 -26.49 -5.65 4.63
CA PRO A 54 -26.34 -7.10 4.79
C PRO A 54 -27.21 -7.92 3.82
N ASP A 55 -28.36 -7.37 3.43
CA ASP A 55 -29.32 -8.02 2.52
C ASP A 55 -28.73 -8.23 1.12
N GLN A 56 -27.81 -7.36 0.68
CA GLN A 56 -27.13 -7.46 -0.62
C GLN A 56 -25.83 -8.26 -0.56
N LEU A 57 -25.30 -8.53 0.64
CA LEU A 57 -24.07 -9.28 0.85
C LEU A 57 -24.29 -10.79 0.96
N GLY A 58 -25.54 -11.26 0.88
CA GLY A 58 -25.88 -12.67 1.04
C GLY A 58 -25.66 -13.18 2.46
N LEU A 59 -25.61 -12.30 3.47
CA LEU A 59 -25.40 -12.70 4.87
C LEU A 59 -26.59 -13.48 5.46
N GLU A 60 -27.74 -13.50 4.78
CA GLU A 60 -28.87 -14.40 5.07
C GLU A 60 -28.66 -15.83 4.53
N SER A 61 -27.63 -16.09 3.72
CA SER A 61 -27.44 -17.40 3.04
C SER A 61 -26.86 -18.50 3.94
N GLY A 62 -26.86 -18.32 5.28
CA GLY A 62 -26.47 -19.33 6.26
C GLY A 62 -24.99 -19.72 6.26
N TRP A 63 -24.14 -19.03 5.48
CA TRP A 63 -22.72 -19.39 5.31
C TRP A 63 -21.82 -18.86 6.44
N MET A 64 -22.31 -17.91 7.24
CA MET A 64 -21.58 -17.29 8.34
C MET A 64 -22.33 -17.52 9.67
N PRO A 65 -21.66 -17.96 10.75
CA PRO A 65 -22.30 -18.12 12.06
C PRO A 65 -22.83 -16.77 12.54
N THR A 66 -24.06 -16.74 13.07
CA THR A 66 -24.73 -15.51 13.51
C THR A 66 -23.89 -14.70 14.51
N GLN A 67 -23.17 -15.37 15.40
CA GLN A 67 -22.26 -14.76 16.37
C GLN A 67 -21.10 -14.01 15.72
N LEU A 68 -20.54 -14.56 14.63
CA LEU A 68 -19.47 -13.92 13.86
C LEU A 68 -20.03 -12.76 13.03
N ALA A 69 -21.24 -12.92 12.47
CA ALA A 69 -21.92 -11.87 11.72
C ALA A 69 -22.19 -10.64 12.60
N GLU A 70 -22.77 -10.83 13.80
CA GLU A 70 -23.00 -9.74 14.77
C GLU A 70 -21.71 -9.05 15.18
N LEU A 71 -20.65 -9.82 15.48
CA LEU A 71 -19.35 -9.24 15.82
C LEU A 71 -18.76 -8.44 14.66
N THR A 72 -18.85 -8.96 13.43
CA THR A 72 -18.37 -8.21 12.26
C THR A 72 -19.17 -6.95 12.01
N VAL A 73 -20.48 -6.91 12.28
CA VAL A 73 -21.30 -5.71 12.12
C VAL A 73 -20.97 -4.68 13.20
N GLU A 74 -20.84 -5.11 14.46
CA GLU A 74 -20.53 -4.25 15.60
C GLU A 74 -19.14 -3.60 15.46
N TYR A 75 -18.13 -4.40 15.09
CA TYR A 75 -16.75 -3.94 14.94
C TYR A 75 -16.39 -3.56 13.50
N PHE A 76 -17.33 -3.60 12.56
CA PHE A 76 -17.10 -3.26 11.15
C PHE A 76 -16.36 -1.93 10.96
N PRO A 77 -16.80 -0.81 11.57
CA PRO A 77 -16.10 0.47 11.39
C PRO A 77 -14.67 0.43 11.95
N LEU A 78 -14.44 -0.30 13.05
CA LEU A 78 -13.11 -0.48 13.62
C LEU A 78 -12.21 -1.30 12.69
N LEU A 79 -12.77 -2.32 12.05
CA LEU A 79 -12.10 -3.18 11.07
C LEU A 79 -11.70 -2.38 9.82
N VAL A 80 -12.62 -1.59 9.28
CA VAL A 80 -12.37 -0.66 8.16
C VAL A 80 -11.26 0.33 8.50
N LEU A 81 -11.36 0.99 9.67
CA LEU A 81 -10.34 1.93 10.12
C LEU A 81 -8.99 1.25 10.30
N GLY A 82 -8.97 0.05 10.90
CA GLY A 82 -7.74 -0.73 11.10
C GLY A 82 -7.05 -1.06 9.78
N VAL A 83 -7.80 -1.55 8.78
CA VAL A 83 -7.26 -1.89 7.46
C VAL A 83 -6.75 -0.64 6.74
N LEU A 84 -7.50 0.47 6.74
CA LEU A 84 -7.06 1.72 6.12
C LEU A 84 -5.82 2.30 6.79
N LEU A 85 -5.78 2.34 8.13
CA LEU A 85 -4.64 2.83 8.90
C LEU A 85 -3.40 1.96 8.66
N LEU A 86 -3.55 0.64 8.62
CA LEU A 86 -2.46 -0.29 8.31
C LEU A 86 -1.92 -0.05 6.89
N GLY A 87 -2.81 0.10 5.91
CA GLY A 87 -2.42 0.42 4.53
C GLY A 87 -1.65 1.74 4.43
N MET A 88 -2.14 2.79 5.10
CA MET A 88 -1.48 4.08 5.20
C MET A 88 -0.10 3.99 5.85
N ALA A 89 0.04 3.23 6.93
CA ALA A 89 1.32 3.02 7.61
C ALA A 89 2.35 2.35 6.69
N LEU A 90 1.95 1.31 5.95
CA LEU A 90 2.82 0.61 5.00
C LEU A 90 3.27 1.52 3.85
N VAL A 91 2.36 2.35 3.31
CA VAL A 91 2.72 3.37 2.29
C VAL A 91 3.68 4.40 2.89
N ALA A 92 3.43 4.88 4.11
CA ALA A 92 4.30 5.84 4.78
C ALA A 92 5.73 5.30 4.99
N ILE A 93 5.86 4.05 5.43
CA ILE A 93 7.16 3.38 5.58
C ILE A 93 7.88 3.31 4.23
N GLY A 94 7.17 2.92 3.17
CA GLY A 94 7.74 2.91 1.82
C GLY A 94 8.19 4.29 1.35
N ALA A 95 7.41 5.33 1.63
CA ALA A 95 7.75 6.70 1.29
C ALA A 95 8.99 7.20 2.08
N ILE A 96 9.11 6.88 3.37
CA ILE A 96 10.27 7.23 4.19
C ILE A 96 11.53 6.56 3.63
N ARG A 97 11.46 5.27 3.27
CA ARG A 97 12.60 4.55 2.67
C ARG A 97 13.11 5.24 1.40
N VAL A 98 12.20 5.57 0.49
CA VAL A 98 12.54 6.30 -0.75
C VAL A 98 13.13 7.69 -0.45
N ARG A 99 12.59 8.40 0.55
CA ARG A 99 13.13 9.72 0.96
C ARG A 99 14.56 9.61 1.51
N VAL A 100 14.84 8.59 2.33
CA VAL A 100 16.18 8.34 2.88
C VAL A 100 17.18 8.00 1.77
N GLU A 101 16.77 7.21 0.77
CA GLU A 101 17.65 6.90 -0.36
C GLU A 101 17.88 8.11 -1.26
N ARG A 102 16.84 8.93 -1.47
CA ARG A 102 17.00 10.22 -2.17
C ARG A 102 17.93 11.18 -1.44
N SER A 103 17.88 11.25 -0.10
CA SER A 103 18.79 12.11 0.65
C SER A 103 20.23 11.59 0.62
N ARG A 104 20.44 10.27 0.70
CA ARG A 104 21.76 9.65 0.53
C ARG A 104 22.34 9.91 -0.87
N ALA A 105 21.53 9.74 -1.91
CA ALA A 105 21.93 10.04 -3.29
C ALA A 105 22.38 11.50 -3.45
N ARG A 106 21.62 12.45 -2.87
CA ARG A 106 21.97 13.88 -2.91
C ARG A 106 23.22 14.22 -2.10
N ALA A 107 23.49 13.52 -1.00
CA ALA A 107 24.68 13.74 -0.18
C ALA A 107 25.95 13.15 -0.81
N ALA A 108 25.80 12.20 -1.74
CA ALA A 108 26.90 11.57 -2.47
C ALA A 108 27.19 12.20 -3.84
N ALA A 109 26.40 13.22 -4.24
CA ALA A 109 26.55 13.99 -5.48
C ALA A 109 27.28 15.30 -5.23
#